data_AF-X1M860-F1
#
_entry.id   AF-X1M860-F1
#
_cell.length_a   1.000
_cell.length_b   1.000
_cell.length_c   1.000
_cell.angle_alpha   90.00
_cell.angle_beta   90.00
_cell.angle_gamma   90.00
#
_symmetry.space_group_name_H-M   'P 1'
#
loop_
_entity.id
_entity.type
_entity.pdbx_description
1 polymer ?
#
loop_
_entity_poly.entity_id
_entity_poly.type
_entity_poly.pdbx_seq_one_letter_code
_entity_poly.pdbx_strand_id
1 'polypeptide(L)'
;DRLFPNQDTLPKGGFGNLIALPLQREAMSRGNSIFIDENCVPYSDQWKFLSTLEKMSLCDVERISKEASKKGQIIGVKISPIDENDPPWMRLPSGKRRYKPIVKSILGRVELVIANRIYVKTDNLPSVLLNQIKQLAAFQNPEFYRRQSMRLSTFLTPRVICCSEILDGYLSIPRGCLEDIFYLMNEYGIEVDIKDERIRGKKVKFKFYGSLNKEQQIASRKILKNEIGVVAAPSGLA
;
A
#
# COMPACT_ATOMS: atom_id res chain seq x y z
N ASP A 1 8.71 19.52 28.42
CA ASP A 1 8.74 18.04 28.35
C ASP A 1 8.60 17.50 26.91
N ARG A 2 8.72 18.36 25.89
CA ARG A 2 8.51 18.01 24.48
C ARG A 2 9.64 18.55 23.62
N LEU A 3 10.05 17.76 22.61
CA LEU A 3 10.95 18.18 21.53
C LEU A 3 10.09 18.51 20.29
N PHE A 4 10.60 19.32 19.36
CA PHE A 4 10.10 19.33 17.98
C PHE A 4 10.51 17.98 17.35
N PRO A 5 9.70 17.27 16.50
CA PRO A 5 8.89 17.83 15.41
C PRO A 5 7.61 17.05 14.99
N ASN A 6 6.76 17.63 14.14
CA ASN A 6 5.86 16.86 13.24
C ASN A 6 5.54 17.63 11.94
N GLN A 7 6.50 18.38 11.41
CA GLN A 7 6.38 19.06 10.12
C GLN A 7 7.73 18.97 9.43
N ASP A 8 7.74 18.53 8.16
CA ASP A 8 8.95 18.45 7.33
C ASP A 8 9.58 19.84 7.11
N THR A 9 8.82 20.92 7.34
CA THR A 9 9.28 22.32 7.27
C THR A 9 8.61 23.18 8.34
N LEU A 10 9.37 24.08 9.01
CA LEU A 10 8.86 25.08 9.94
C LEU A 10 8.38 26.33 9.17
N PRO A 11 7.13 26.81 9.34
CA PRO A 11 6.72 28.11 8.83
C PRO A 11 7.46 29.23 9.60
N LYS A 12 7.88 30.30 8.90
CA LYS A 12 8.58 31.43 9.52
C LYS A 12 7.72 32.01 10.66
N GLY A 13 8.21 31.87 11.91
CA GLY A 13 7.61 32.46 13.11
C GLY A 13 6.71 31.57 13.96
N GLY A 14 6.54 30.28 13.63
CA GLY A 14 5.72 29.34 14.41
C GLY A 14 6.53 28.24 15.11
N PHE A 15 6.08 27.81 16.29
CA PHE A 15 6.56 26.60 16.94
C PHE A 15 5.75 25.39 16.42
N GLY A 16 6.40 24.42 15.79
CA GLY A 16 5.75 23.21 15.24
C GLY A 16 5.09 22.32 16.31
N ASN A 17 4.34 21.31 15.87
CA ASN A 17 3.68 20.34 16.76
C ASN A 17 4.70 19.59 17.64
N LEU A 18 4.35 19.44 18.92
CA LEU A 18 5.23 18.97 19.98
C LEU A 18 5.16 17.43 20.13
N ILE A 19 6.31 16.74 20.15
CA ILE A 19 6.40 15.29 20.47
C ILE A 19 6.88 15.08 21.91
N ALA A 20 6.40 14.02 22.57
CA ALA A 20 6.85 13.66 23.91
C ALA A 20 8.35 13.34 23.90
N LEU A 21 9.08 13.80 24.92
CA LEU A 21 10.49 13.46 25.10
C LEU A 21 10.65 11.94 25.30
N PRO A 22 11.51 11.26 24.53
CA PRO A 22 11.98 9.93 24.91
C PRO A 22 12.54 9.97 26.34
N LEU A 23 12.21 8.96 27.15
CA LEU A 23 12.68 8.84 28.54
C LEU A 23 12.22 10.00 29.47
N GLN A 24 11.08 10.63 29.19
CA GLN A 24 10.48 11.61 30.10
C GLN A 24 10.14 10.95 31.46
N ARG A 25 10.53 11.60 32.56
CA ARG A 25 10.50 11.02 33.93
C ARG A 25 9.14 10.45 34.35
N GLU A 26 8.04 11.17 34.12
CA GLU A 26 6.69 10.74 34.51
C GLU A 26 6.13 9.65 33.59
N ALA A 27 6.46 9.67 32.31
CA ALA A 27 6.12 8.60 31.37
C ALA A 27 6.88 7.32 31.74
N MET A 28 8.19 7.46 32.03
CA MET A 28 9.06 6.36 32.45
C MET A 28 8.59 5.73 33.77
N SER A 29 8.18 6.53 34.76
CA SER A 29 7.65 5.99 36.02
C SER A 29 6.34 5.22 35.83
N ARG A 30 5.61 5.46 34.73
CA ARG A 30 4.42 4.70 34.32
C ARG A 30 4.74 3.55 33.34
N GLY A 31 6.02 3.23 33.13
CA GLY A 31 6.46 2.18 32.21
C GLY A 31 6.37 2.55 30.72
N ASN A 32 6.14 3.82 30.38
CA ASN A 32 6.05 4.30 29.00
C ASN A 32 7.38 4.92 28.54
N SER A 33 7.63 4.91 27.23
CA SER A 33 8.82 5.50 26.61
C SER A 33 10.18 4.90 27.06
N ILE A 34 10.19 3.62 27.44
CA ILE A 34 11.39 2.85 27.82
C ILE A 34 11.79 1.89 26.69
N PHE A 35 13.08 1.60 26.57
CA PHE A 35 13.66 0.56 25.73
C PHE A 35 13.34 -0.83 26.29
N ILE A 36 13.01 -1.74 25.38
CA ILE A 36 12.68 -3.15 25.61
C ILE A 36 13.57 -4.05 24.75
N ASP A 37 13.80 -5.28 25.19
CA ASP A 37 14.47 -6.32 24.42
C ASP A 37 13.52 -7.02 23.43
N GLU A 38 14.02 -8.05 22.73
CA GLU A 38 13.27 -8.85 21.75
C GLU A 38 12.09 -9.63 22.36
N ASN A 39 12.14 -9.91 23.66
CA ASN A 39 11.07 -10.59 24.40
C ASN A 39 10.06 -9.59 25.00
N CYS A 40 10.14 -8.32 24.61
CA CYS A 40 9.34 -7.21 25.14
C CYS A 40 9.58 -6.97 26.64
N VAL A 41 10.77 -7.31 27.16
CA VAL A 41 11.15 -7.07 28.55
C VAL A 41 11.92 -5.74 28.65
N PRO A 42 11.54 -4.82 29.55
CA PRO A 42 12.26 -3.57 29.73
C PRO A 42 13.71 -3.76 30.22
N TYR A 43 14.64 -2.99 29.66
CA TYR A 43 16.00 -2.92 30.20
C TYR A 43 15.99 -2.29 31.60
N SER A 44 16.71 -2.90 32.54
CA SER A 44 16.80 -2.42 33.93
C SER A 44 17.41 -1.03 34.03
N ASP A 45 18.38 -0.71 33.17
CA ASP A 45 19.02 0.60 33.09
C ASP A 45 18.95 1.13 31.66
N GLN A 46 17.99 2.04 31.47
CA GLN A 46 17.69 2.70 30.20
C GLN A 46 18.86 3.55 29.68
N TRP A 47 19.60 4.20 30.58
CA TRP A 47 20.70 5.09 30.24
C TRP A 47 21.95 4.31 29.87
N LYS A 48 22.23 3.24 30.63
CA LYS A 48 23.32 2.33 30.30
C LYS A 48 23.09 1.70 28.93
N PHE A 49 21.89 1.20 28.65
CA PHE A 49 21.56 0.68 27.32
C PHE A 49 21.77 1.74 26.23
N LEU A 50 21.22 2.95 26.40
CA LEU A 50 21.38 4.04 25.43
C LEU A 50 22.86 4.39 25.17
N SER A 51 23.70 4.35 26.22
CA SER A 51 25.14 4.62 26.11
C SER A 51 25.91 3.57 25.30
N THR A 52 25.36 2.36 25.16
CA THR A 52 25.96 1.30 24.32
C THR A 52 25.66 1.46 22.83
N LEU A 53 24.70 2.32 22.47
CA LEU A 53 24.28 2.49 21.08
C LEU A 53 25.23 3.44 20.34
N GLU A 54 25.76 2.98 19.20
CA GLU A 54 26.57 3.80 18.33
C GLU A 54 25.70 4.78 17.53
N LYS A 55 26.17 6.03 17.41
CA LYS A 55 25.53 7.02 16.56
C LYS A 55 25.85 6.72 15.10
N MET A 56 24.83 6.72 14.26
CA MET A 56 25.01 6.56 12.82
C MET A 56 25.64 7.81 12.21
N SER A 57 26.59 7.63 11.29
CA SER A 57 27.14 8.74 10.51
C SER A 57 26.12 9.22 9.47
N LEU A 58 26.28 10.46 8.98
CA LEU A 58 25.43 10.98 7.90
C LEU A 58 25.48 10.07 6.66
N CYS A 59 26.67 9.57 6.31
CA CYS A 59 26.87 8.64 5.19
C CYS A 59 26.08 7.33 5.38
N ASP A 60 26.03 6.79 6.60
CA ASP A 60 25.26 5.58 6.88
C ASP A 60 23.76 5.79 6.73
N VAL A 61 23.25 6.91 7.26
CA VAL A 61 21.84 7.29 7.14
C VAL A 61 21.47 7.48 5.68
N GLU A 62 22.28 8.20 4.91
CA GLU A 62 22.05 8.39 3.47
C GLU A 62 22.07 7.07 2.70
N ARG A 63 23.05 6.21 2.97
CA ARG A 63 23.17 4.90 2.32
C ARG A 63 21.93 4.05 2.58
N ILE A 64 21.50 3.96 3.85
CA ILE A 64 20.32 3.18 4.24
C ILE A 64 19.04 3.77 3.63
N SER A 65 18.91 5.10 3.61
CA SER A 65 17.77 5.79 2.96
C SER A 65 17.73 5.54 1.45
N LYS A 66 18.87 5.63 0.76
CA LYS A 66 18.99 5.35 -0.69
C LYS A 66 18.69 3.88 -0.98
N GLU A 67 19.20 2.95 -0.16
CA GLU A 67 18.89 1.53 -0.29
C GLU A 67 17.40 1.24 -0.07
N ALA A 68 16.78 1.82 0.95
CA ALA A 68 15.35 1.66 1.23
C ALA A 68 14.49 2.24 0.11
N SER A 69 14.90 3.39 -0.46
CA SER A 69 14.26 4.01 -1.62
C SER A 69 14.32 3.10 -2.85
N LYS A 70 15.52 2.56 -3.15
CA LYS A 70 15.73 1.61 -4.26
C LYS A 70 14.95 0.31 -4.08
N LYS A 71 14.81 -0.16 -2.84
CA LYS A 71 14.06 -1.38 -2.49
C LYS A 71 12.54 -1.14 -2.39
N GLY A 72 12.06 0.09 -2.57
CA GLY A 72 10.63 0.43 -2.43
C GLY A 72 10.08 0.28 -0.99
N GLN A 73 10.97 0.15 -0.01
CA GLN A 73 10.63 -0.22 1.37
C GLN A 73 10.16 0.96 2.23
N ILE A 74 10.23 2.20 1.73
CA ILE A 74 9.91 3.38 2.54
C ILE A 74 8.40 3.54 2.78
N ILE A 75 7.56 3.20 1.81
CA ILE A 75 6.10 3.37 1.92
C ILE A 75 5.36 2.03 1.73
N GLY A 76 6.00 1.00 1.17
CA GLY A 76 5.40 -0.34 1.01
C GLY A 76 4.16 -0.37 0.10
N VAL A 77 3.90 0.70 -0.64
CA VAL A 77 2.70 0.88 -1.48
C VAL A 77 3.13 1.12 -2.92
N LYS A 78 2.31 0.69 -3.90
CA LYS A 78 2.55 0.95 -5.32
C LYS A 78 2.78 2.45 -5.53
N ILE A 79 3.93 2.78 -6.09
CA ILE A 79 4.19 4.10 -6.63
C ILE A 79 3.23 4.21 -7.82
N SER A 80 2.22 5.08 -7.71
CA SER A 80 1.49 5.49 -8.91
C SER A 80 2.54 5.96 -9.90
N PRO A 81 2.45 5.68 -11.21
CA PRO A 81 3.29 6.36 -12.17
C PRO A 81 3.07 7.86 -11.98
N ILE A 82 4.00 8.51 -11.28
CA ILE A 82 3.98 9.93 -10.98
C ILE A 82 4.64 10.59 -12.19
N ASP A 83 3.92 11.57 -12.73
CA ASP A 83 4.29 12.51 -13.79
C ASP A 83 4.58 11.93 -15.18
N GLU A 84 3.78 12.34 -16.18
CA GLU A 84 4.17 12.30 -17.59
C GLU A 84 5.49 13.05 -17.85
N ASN A 85 5.86 13.97 -16.95
CA ASN A 85 7.10 14.76 -17.03
C ASN A 85 8.36 14.04 -16.55
N ASP A 86 8.25 12.91 -15.83
CA ASP A 86 9.45 12.19 -15.42
C ASP A 86 10.03 11.39 -16.61
N PRO A 87 11.32 11.59 -16.93
CA PRO A 87 11.96 10.87 -18.01
C PRO A 87 11.86 9.35 -17.82
N PRO A 88 11.68 8.56 -18.90
CA PRO A 88 11.45 7.12 -18.82
C PRO A 88 12.49 6.33 -18.00
N TRP A 89 13.73 6.81 -17.90
CA TRP A 89 14.83 6.17 -17.16
C TRP A 89 14.84 6.47 -15.64
N MET A 90 14.05 7.44 -15.16
CA MET A 90 13.85 7.70 -13.73
C MET A 90 12.65 6.96 -13.15
N ARG A 91 11.80 6.40 -14.02
CA ARG A 91 10.68 5.56 -13.61
C ARG A 91 11.23 4.30 -12.97
N LEU A 92 10.95 4.12 -11.68
CA LEU A 92 11.24 2.86 -11.01
C LEU A 92 10.57 1.74 -11.80
N PRO A 93 11.27 0.62 -12.08
CA PRO A 93 10.64 -0.50 -12.74
C PRO A 93 9.39 -0.87 -11.93
N SER A 94 8.31 -1.23 -12.61
CA SER A 94 7.07 -1.77 -12.01
C SER A 94 7.29 -3.10 -11.27
N GLY A 95 8.53 -3.40 -10.92
CA GLY A 95 9.07 -4.62 -10.39
C GLY A 95 8.38 -5.01 -9.09
N LYS A 96 7.67 -6.13 -9.19
CA LYS A 96 7.01 -6.92 -8.15
C LYS A 96 7.99 -7.43 -7.10
N ARG A 97 8.68 -6.58 -6.34
CA ARG A 97 9.44 -7.04 -5.17
C ARG A 97 8.82 -6.48 -3.91
N ARG A 98 7.83 -7.23 -3.42
CA ARG A 98 7.23 -7.02 -2.10
C ARG A 98 8.19 -7.57 -1.04
N TYR A 99 8.32 -6.85 0.07
CA TYR A 99 8.90 -7.36 1.29
C TYR A 99 8.15 -8.65 1.68
N LYS A 100 8.87 -9.76 1.86
CA LYS A 100 8.34 -11.05 2.33
C LYS A 100 8.58 -11.15 3.83
N PRO A 101 7.64 -10.72 4.68
CA PRO A 101 7.70 -11.06 6.09
C PRO A 101 7.63 -12.59 6.22
N ILE A 102 8.45 -13.14 7.10
CA ILE A 102 8.38 -14.55 7.46
C ILE A 102 7.08 -14.72 8.26
N VAL A 103 6.04 -15.22 7.61
CA VAL A 103 4.78 -15.55 8.29
C VAL A 103 4.92 -16.97 8.82
N LYS A 104 4.89 -17.12 10.15
CA LYS A 104 4.92 -18.42 10.82
C LYS A 104 3.61 -19.15 10.45
N SER A 105 3.72 -20.14 9.56
CA SER A 105 2.69 -21.07 9.06
C SER A 105 1.24 -20.59 9.17
N ILE A 106 0.71 -19.99 8.11
CA ILE A 106 -0.75 -19.94 7.94
C ILE A 106 -1.16 -21.35 7.51
N LEU A 107 -1.65 -22.15 8.46
CA LEU A 107 -2.42 -23.36 8.18
C LEU A 107 -3.87 -22.90 8.01
N GLY A 108 -4.29 -22.58 6.78
CA GLY A 108 -5.66 -22.15 6.60
C GLY A 108 -6.08 -21.93 5.16
N ARG A 109 -7.33 -22.28 4.89
CA ARG A 109 -8.07 -21.83 3.72
C ARG A 109 -8.58 -20.41 3.97
N VAL A 110 -8.43 -19.53 2.98
CA VAL A 110 -8.98 -18.17 3.03
C VAL A 110 -10.22 -18.09 2.15
N GLU A 111 -11.32 -17.64 2.73
CA GLU A 111 -12.57 -17.41 2.03
C GLU A 111 -12.53 -16.05 1.31
N LEU A 112 -12.70 -16.08 -0.02
CA LEU A 112 -12.82 -14.92 -0.89
C LEU A 112 -14.21 -14.87 -1.51
N VAL A 113 -14.92 -13.78 -1.32
CA VAL A 113 -16.20 -13.52 -1.99
C VAL A 113 -16.01 -12.45 -3.07
N ILE A 114 -16.36 -12.77 -4.31
CA ILE A 114 -16.28 -11.86 -5.45
C ILE A 114 -17.68 -11.34 -5.78
N ALA A 115 -17.89 -10.03 -5.64
CA ALA A 115 -19.16 -9.38 -5.98
C ALA A 115 -18.91 -8.06 -6.74
N ASN A 116 -19.38 -6.92 -6.19
CA ASN A 116 -19.02 -5.56 -6.64
C ASN A 116 -17.55 -5.21 -6.29
N ARG A 117 -17.07 -5.72 -5.16
CA ARG A 117 -15.67 -5.72 -4.70
C ARG A 117 -15.22 -7.16 -4.43
N ILE A 118 -13.94 -7.33 -4.12
CA ILE A 118 -13.43 -8.59 -3.56
C ILE A 118 -13.46 -8.46 -2.05
N TYR A 119 -14.04 -9.42 -1.36
CA TYR A 119 -14.13 -9.46 0.09
C TYR A 119 -13.29 -10.63 0.61
N VAL A 120 -12.33 -10.32 1.49
CA VAL A 120 -11.46 -11.30 2.14
C VAL A 120 -11.87 -11.42 3.60
N LYS A 121 -12.25 -12.61 4.06
CA LYS A 121 -12.65 -12.81 5.46
C LYS A 121 -11.47 -12.63 6.41
N THR A 122 -11.59 -11.80 7.45
CA THR A 122 -10.43 -11.42 8.27
C THR A 122 -10.08 -12.39 9.41
N ASP A 123 -11.01 -13.26 9.82
CA ASP A 123 -10.92 -14.03 11.08
C ASP A 123 -9.67 -14.91 11.19
N ASN A 124 -9.19 -15.47 10.08
CA ASN A 124 -8.06 -16.40 10.04
C ASN A 124 -6.78 -15.78 9.43
N LEU A 125 -6.77 -14.47 9.16
CA LEU A 125 -5.61 -13.83 8.54
C LEU A 125 -4.73 -13.10 9.57
N PRO A 126 -3.42 -13.39 9.60
CA PRO A 126 -2.47 -12.56 10.34
C PRO A 126 -2.52 -11.10 9.88
N SER A 127 -2.35 -10.18 10.82
CA SER A 127 -2.31 -8.73 10.57
C SER A 127 -1.29 -8.33 9.49
N VAL A 128 -0.18 -9.08 9.40
CA VAL A 128 0.85 -8.93 8.37
C VAL A 128 0.28 -9.16 6.97
N LEU A 129 -0.47 -10.24 6.77
CA LEU A 129 -1.08 -10.54 5.47
C LEU A 129 -2.20 -9.56 5.14
N LEU A 130 -3.01 -9.18 6.14
CA LEU A 130 -4.03 -8.12 5.96
C LEU A 130 -3.39 -6.81 5.49
N ASN A 131 -2.27 -6.40 6.09
CA ASN A 131 -1.57 -5.19 5.67
C ASN A 131 -0.99 -5.31 4.25
N GLN A 132 -0.50 -6.48 3.85
CA GLN A 132 -0.07 -6.71 2.47
C GLN A 132 -1.23 -6.62 1.49
N ILE A 133 -2.40 -7.17 1.83
CA ILE A 133 -3.62 -7.06 1.01
C ILE A 133 -4.06 -5.60 0.90
N LYS A 134 -4.03 -4.84 2.00
CA LYS A 134 -4.32 -3.39 1.99
C LYS A 134 -3.34 -2.64 1.07
N GLN A 135 -2.05 -3.00 1.10
CA GLN A 135 -1.04 -2.42 0.22
C GLN A 135 -1.28 -2.73 -1.27
N LEU A 136 -1.93 -3.85 -1.62
CA LEU A 136 -2.33 -4.15 -3.01
C LEU A 136 -3.31 -3.12 -3.56
N ALA A 137 -4.22 -2.69 -2.70
CA ALA A 137 -5.30 -1.76 -3.00
C ALA A 137 -4.94 -0.31 -2.67
N ALA A 138 -3.68 -0.03 -2.31
CA ALA A 138 -3.20 1.30 -2.03
C ALA A 138 -2.26 1.79 -3.13
N PHE A 139 -2.27 3.10 -3.35
CA PHE A 139 -1.36 3.76 -4.28
C PHE A 139 -1.05 5.19 -3.82
N GLN A 140 0.07 5.73 -4.30
CA GLN A 140 0.49 7.09 -3.97
C GLN A 140 -0.41 8.14 -4.63
N ASN A 141 -0.77 9.20 -3.90
CA ASN A 141 -1.63 10.26 -4.40
C ASN A 141 -0.81 11.30 -5.20
N PRO A 142 -0.91 11.36 -6.54
CA PRO A 142 -0.16 12.35 -7.32
C PRO A 142 -0.52 13.79 -6.95
N GLU A 143 -1.77 14.04 -6.56
CA GLU A 143 -2.23 15.38 -6.18
C GLU A 143 -1.52 15.89 -4.91
N PHE A 144 -1.20 15.01 -3.97
CA PHE A 144 -0.43 15.39 -2.78
C PHE A 144 0.94 15.95 -3.18
N TYR A 145 1.65 15.27 -4.06
CA TYR A 145 2.99 15.67 -4.50
C TYR A 145 2.95 16.93 -5.36
N ARG A 146 1.93 17.08 -6.22
CA ARG A 146 1.70 18.30 -6.99
C ARG A 146 1.45 19.51 -6.08
N ARG A 147 0.62 19.36 -5.05
CA ARG A 147 0.35 20.43 -4.08
C ARG A 147 1.58 20.77 -3.26
N GLN A 148 2.35 19.76 -2.86
CA GLN A 148 3.60 19.93 -2.12
C GLN A 148 4.63 20.70 -2.95
N SER A 149 4.82 20.37 -4.23
CA SER A 149 5.75 21.08 -5.11
C SER A 149 5.34 22.54 -5.36
N MET A 150 4.04 22.80 -5.44
CA MET A 150 3.47 24.15 -5.54
C MET A 150 3.43 24.91 -4.21
N ARG A 151 3.92 24.33 -3.11
CA ARG A 151 3.88 24.89 -1.75
C ARG A 151 2.46 25.25 -1.28
N LEU A 152 1.46 24.50 -1.75
CA LEU A 152 0.06 24.61 -1.34
C LEU A 152 -0.21 23.71 -0.12
N SER A 153 -1.26 24.03 0.64
CA SER A 153 -1.66 23.24 1.82
C SER A 153 -1.99 21.79 1.44
N THR A 154 -1.39 20.81 2.11
CA THR A 154 -1.64 19.38 1.92
C THR A 154 -2.54 18.77 3.00
N PHE A 155 -3.13 19.59 3.88
CA PHE A 155 -3.86 19.14 5.07
C PHE A 155 -5.00 18.15 4.76
N LEU A 156 -5.79 18.39 3.70
CA LEU A 156 -6.89 17.53 3.28
C LEU A 156 -6.51 16.54 2.16
N THR A 157 -5.25 16.52 1.75
CA THR A 157 -4.79 15.69 0.65
C THR A 157 -3.92 14.57 1.22
N PRO A 158 -4.40 13.33 1.32
CA PRO A 158 -3.58 12.26 1.86
C PRO A 158 -2.46 11.90 0.87
N ARG A 159 -1.28 11.57 1.39
CA ARG A 159 -0.13 11.13 0.58
C ARG A 159 -0.35 9.78 -0.11
N VAL A 160 -1.15 8.90 0.52
CA VAL A 160 -1.49 7.57 0.01
C VAL A 160 -3.00 7.42 -0.01
N ILE A 161 -3.54 6.95 -1.13
CA ILE A 161 -4.94 6.58 -1.26
C ILE A 161 -5.04 5.07 -1.03
N CYS A 162 -5.83 4.67 -0.06
CA CYS A 162 -6.11 3.27 0.24
C CYS A 162 -7.54 2.95 -0.20
N CYS A 163 -7.69 2.05 -1.17
CA CYS A 163 -8.99 1.60 -1.66
C CYS A 163 -9.49 0.33 -0.95
N SER A 164 -8.95 0.04 0.23
CA SER A 164 -9.39 -1.08 1.06
C SER A 164 -10.19 -0.60 2.26
N GLU A 165 -11.26 -1.30 2.58
CA GLU A 165 -12.15 -0.98 3.70
C GLU A 165 -12.46 -2.27 4.46
N ILE A 166 -12.52 -2.19 5.79
CA ILE A 166 -12.96 -3.32 6.62
C ILE A 166 -14.44 -3.12 6.93
N LEU A 167 -15.26 -4.10 6.57
CA LEU A 167 -16.72 -4.10 6.73
C LEU A 167 -17.15 -5.48 7.25
N ASP A 168 -17.83 -5.52 8.39
CA ASP A 168 -18.45 -6.75 8.94
C ASP A 168 -17.53 -7.98 9.00
N GLY A 169 -16.25 -7.81 9.35
CA GLY A 169 -15.27 -8.90 9.39
C GLY A 169 -14.68 -9.30 8.01
N TYR A 170 -14.91 -8.48 6.98
CA TYR A 170 -14.33 -8.64 5.65
C TYR A 170 -13.45 -7.45 5.29
N LEU A 171 -12.28 -7.71 4.74
CA LEU A 171 -11.45 -6.73 4.05
C LEU A 171 -11.92 -6.64 2.59
N SER A 172 -12.56 -5.53 2.23
CA SER A 172 -12.99 -5.25 0.86
C SER A 172 -11.88 -4.55 0.07
N ILE A 173 -11.65 -4.98 -1.17
CA ILE A 173 -10.71 -4.34 -2.10
C ILE A 173 -11.26 -4.29 -3.54
N PRO A 174 -10.66 -3.49 -4.45
CA PRO A 174 -11.10 -3.42 -5.84
C PRO A 174 -10.92 -4.74 -6.60
N ARG A 175 -11.84 -5.03 -7.54
CA ARG A 175 -11.81 -6.27 -8.34
C ARG A 175 -10.58 -6.42 -9.24
N GLY A 176 -9.94 -5.31 -9.61
CA GLY A 176 -8.69 -5.34 -10.38
C GLY A 176 -7.51 -5.96 -9.63
N CYS A 177 -7.61 -6.13 -8.30
CA CYS A 177 -6.58 -6.73 -7.47
C CYS A 177 -6.69 -8.27 -7.37
N LEU A 178 -7.61 -8.90 -8.11
CA LEU A 178 -7.86 -10.35 -8.04
C LEU A 178 -6.61 -11.18 -8.32
N GLU A 179 -5.93 -10.91 -9.44
CA GLU A 179 -4.69 -11.61 -9.83
C GLU A 179 -3.57 -11.36 -8.81
N ASP A 180 -3.50 -10.13 -8.28
CA ASP A 180 -2.52 -9.73 -7.28
C ASP A 180 -2.71 -10.48 -5.94
N ILE A 181 -3.97 -10.75 -5.54
CA ILE A 181 -4.28 -11.59 -4.37
C ILE A 181 -3.87 -13.03 -4.65
N PHE A 182 -4.25 -13.61 -5.78
CA PHE A 182 -3.89 -15.01 -6.08
C PHE A 182 -2.39 -15.22 -6.09
N TYR A 183 -1.65 -14.29 -6.66
CA TYR A 183 -0.20 -14.31 -6.59
C TYR A 183 0.30 -14.27 -5.14
N LEU A 184 -0.23 -13.36 -4.32
CA LEU A 184 0.14 -13.25 -2.91
C LEU A 184 -0.17 -14.53 -2.12
N MET A 185 -1.35 -15.12 -2.29
CA MET A 185 -1.76 -16.33 -1.60
C MET A 185 -0.91 -17.55 -2.01
N ASN A 186 -0.63 -17.68 -3.32
CA ASN A 186 0.26 -18.72 -3.84
C ASN A 186 1.70 -18.57 -3.31
N GLU A 187 2.21 -17.35 -3.14
CA GLU A 187 3.54 -17.13 -2.58
C GLU A 187 3.69 -17.63 -1.14
N TYR A 188 2.60 -17.63 -0.37
CA TYR A 188 2.57 -18.17 0.99
C TYR A 188 2.03 -19.60 1.09
N GLY A 189 1.67 -20.23 -0.04
CA GLY A 189 1.11 -21.58 -0.07
C GLY A 189 -0.28 -21.70 0.56
N ILE A 190 -1.07 -20.63 0.53
CA ILE A 190 -2.40 -20.56 1.15
C ILE A 190 -3.45 -21.01 0.14
N GLU A 191 -4.30 -21.96 0.52
CA GLU A 191 -5.47 -22.36 -0.28
C GLU A 191 -6.57 -21.28 -0.20
N VAL A 192 -7.20 -21.00 -1.34
CA VAL A 192 -8.22 -19.96 -1.46
C VAL A 192 -9.53 -20.59 -1.89
N ASP A 193 -10.57 -20.39 -1.09
CA ASP A 193 -11.95 -20.78 -1.43
C ASP A 193 -12.68 -19.58 -2.01
N ILE A 194 -13.22 -19.72 -3.23
CA ILE A 194 -13.78 -18.61 -4.00
C ILE A 194 -15.29 -18.78 -4.13
N LYS A 195 -16.03 -17.80 -3.62
CA LYS A 195 -17.46 -17.66 -3.83
C LYS A 195 -17.75 -16.53 -4.81
N ASP A 196 -18.25 -16.87 -5.99
CA ASP A 196 -18.64 -15.89 -7.01
C ASP A 196 -20.11 -15.50 -6.86
N GLU A 197 -20.37 -14.32 -6.30
CA GLU A 197 -21.69 -13.72 -6.09
C GLU A 197 -21.97 -12.60 -7.12
N ARG A 198 -21.26 -12.59 -8.25
CA ARG A 198 -21.45 -11.58 -9.30
C ARG A 198 -22.78 -11.78 -10.04
N ILE A 199 -23.46 -10.68 -10.30
CA ILE A 199 -24.67 -10.66 -11.12
C ILE A 199 -24.27 -10.79 -12.61
N ARG A 200 -24.57 -11.93 -13.23
CA ARG A 200 -24.24 -12.21 -14.64
C ARG A 200 -25.16 -11.51 -15.66
N GLY A 201 -26.28 -10.95 -15.19
CA GLY A 201 -27.30 -10.36 -16.05
C GLY A 201 -28.01 -11.38 -16.94
N LYS A 202 -28.82 -10.91 -17.89
CA LYS A 202 -29.53 -11.73 -18.88
C LYS A 202 -28.85 -11.59 -20.24
N LYS A 203 -28.61 -12.71 -20.93
CA LYS A 203 -28.08 -12.69 -22.30
C LYS A 203 -29.14 -12.13 -23.25
N VAL A 204 -28.82 -11.03 -23.92
CA VAL A 204 -29.67 -10.42 -24.95
C VAL A 204 -28.99 -10.59 -26.31
N LYS A 205 -29.76 -11.01 -27.32
CA LYS A 205 -29.26 -11.13 -28.69
C LYS A 205 -29.42 -9.79 -29.40
N PHE A 206 -28.32 -9.24 -29.90
CA PHE A 206 -28.32 -8.06 -30.75
C PHE A 206 -27.84 -8.43 -32.16
N LYS A 207 -28.40 -7.78 -33.18
CA LYS A 207 -27.87 -7.83 -34.55
C LYS A 207 -27.04 -6.57 -34.78
N PHE A 208 -25.77 -6.74 -35.11
CA PHE A 208 -24.90 -5.64 -35.51
C PHE A 208 -24.93 -5.53 -37.04
N TYR A 209 -25.27 -4.34 -37.55
CA TYR A 209 -25.42 -4.08 -38.99
C TYR A 209 -24.19 -3.40 -39.63
N GLY A 210 -23.15 -3.11 -38.85
CA GLY A 210 -21.90 -2.53 -39.35
C GLY A 210 -20.82 -3.57 -39.66
N SER A 211 -19.67 -3.11 -40.18
CA SER A 211 -18.46 -3.90 -40.33
C SER A 211 -17.38 -3.39 -39.37
N LEU A 212 -16.77 -4.29 -38.61
CA LEU A 212 -15.69 -3.94 -37.69
C LEU A 212 -14.39 -3.75 -38.46
N ASN A 213 -13.69 -2.65 -38.21
CA ASN A 213 -12.34 -2.44 -38.73
C ASN A 213 -11.34 -3.42 -38.07
N LYS A 214 -10.11 -3.51 -38.61
CA LYS A 214 -9.11 -4.49 -38.13
C LYS A 214 -8.80 -4.33 -36.63
N GLU A 215 -8.72 -3.09 -36.13
CA GLU A 215 -8.41 -2.81 -34.73
C GLU A 215 -9.58 -3.19 -33.80
N GLN A 216 -10.82 -2.86 -34.17
CA GLN A 216 -12.04 -3.26 -33.47
C GLN A 216 -12.22 -4.78 -33.41
N GLN A 217 -11.85 -5.51 -34.47
CA GLN A 217 -11.85 -6.98 -34.45
C GLN A 217 -10.85 -7.54 -33.44
N ILE A 218 -9.66 -6.95 -33.32
CA ILE A 218 -8.66 -7.37 -32.33
C ILE A 218 -9.15 -7.04 -30.92
N ALA A 219 -9.69 -5.84 -30.72
CA ALA A 219 -10.22 -5.40 -29.43
C ALA A 219 -11.39 -6.28 -28.96
N SER A 220 -12.38 -6.54 -29.82
CA SER A 220 -13.52 -7.40 -29.49
C SER A 220 -13.13 -8.81 -29.07
N ARG A 221 -12.17 -9.44 -29.78
CA ARG A 221 -11.64 -10.76 -29.38
C ARG A 221 -10.98 -10.73 -28.01
N LYS A 222 -10.23 -9.67 -27.67
CA LYS A 222 -9.60 -9.51 -26.35
C LYS A 222 -10.63 -9.25 -25.25
N ILE A 223 -11.64 -8.41 -25.50
CA ILE A 223 -12.72 -8.11 -24.56
C ILE A 223 -13.52 -9.39 -24.25
N LEU A 224 -13.80 -10.23 -25.25
CA LEU A 224 -14.51 -11.49 -25.03
C LEU A 224 -13.70 -12.52 -24.25
N LYS A 225 -12.36 -12.42 -24.25
CA LYS A 225 -11.47 -13.34 -23.52
C LYS A 225 -11.32 -12.95 -22.04
N ASN A 226 -11.44 -11.66 -21.72
CA ASN A 226 -11.16 -11.12 -20.39
C ASN A 226 -12.45 -10.61 -19.74
N GLU A 227 -12.79 -11.10 -18.55
CA GLU A 227 -14.00 -10.65 -17.84
C GLU A 227 -13.87 -9.22 -17.27
N ILE A 228 -12.64 -8.78 -16.97
CA ILE A 228 -12.34 -7.48 -16.38
C ILE A 228 -11.21 -6.85 -17.18
N GLY A 229 -11.40 -5.59 -17.58
CA GLY A 229 -10.38 -4.83 -18.30
C GLY A 229 -10.83 -3.40 -18.59
N VAL A 230 -9.88 -2.60 -19.03
CA VAL A 230 -10.12 -1.24 -19.53
C VAL A 230 -9.81 -1.23 -21.02
N VAL A 231 -10.76 -0.75 -21.82
CA VAL A 231 -10.55 -0.52 -23.25
C VAL A 231 -10.17 0.94 -23.43
N ALA A 232 -8.90 1.19 -23.73
CA ALA A 232 -8.43 2.50 -24.10
C ALA A 232 -8.49 2.63 -25.63
N ALA A 233 -9.35 3.53 -26.12
CA ALA A 233 -9.52 3.81 -27.54
C ALA A 233 -9.40 5.32 -27.78
N PRO A 234 -8.66 5.77 -28.80
CA PRO A 234 -8.62 7.18 -29.16
C PRO A 234 -9.99 7.66 -29.65
N SER A 235 -10.25 8.96 -29.48
CA SER A 235 -11.44 9.61 -30.04
C SER A 235 -11.50 9.39 -31.56
N GLY A 236 -12.57 8.76 -32.04
CA GLY A 236 -12.75 8.42 -33.47
C GLY A 236 -12.54 6.95 -33.82
N LEU A 237 -12.21 6.07 -32.86
CA LEU A 237 -12.14 4.62 -33.06
C LEU A 237 -13.52 3.91 -33.04
N ALA A 238 -14.62 4.67 -33.06
CA ALA A 238 -15.99 4.16 -33.03
C ALA A 238 -16.46 3.74 -34.43
#